data_AF-A0A9P1D902-F1
#
_entry.id   AF-A0A9P1D902-F1
#
_cell.length_a   1.000
_cell.length_b   1.000
_cell.length_c   1.000
_cell.angle_alpha   90.00
_cell.angle_beta   90.00
_cell.angle_gamma   90.00
#
_symmetry.space_group_name_H-M   'P 1'
#
loop_
_entity.id
_entity.type
_entity.pdbx_description
1 polymer ?
#
loop_
_entity_poly.entity_id
_entity_poly.type
_entity_poly.pdbx_seq_one_letter_code
_entity_poly.pdbx_strand_id
1 'polypeptide(L)'
;IFGTCCHWMSLKWLKGCISSPFGALRPKTGRKRQKTQTGGEAQMPSIQCIGSFILWQLALAAWDAAQLEVGPLDLLQRHLEIETPEMRRLKASPMFWLHIPKCGTSFYNTLVHLPGNCPGWPVNLSVGDEFFRKNDPKCFEVEARRKCPEWCDQRLLHCDGPLTDTHELLGLEKYQTYKGKIVAIFRQPEQRFLSSWYDDVDLFRADPSTWVCGTNITPGWLMDMDQFKARWGGSATQQLVGKFNATQADVPMALERLREGLAFVGLQEEWSLSICLFHAKFGGPCRKLEFLDTRPGKNVASTYDTTILNGWVDEMDRPVYAEAINMFKADLEKFGVSHESCTACYEEAGLDLTS
;
A
#
# COMPACT_ATOMS: atom_id res chain seq x y z
N ILE A 1 -9.73 35.30 -19.40
CA ILE A 1 -9.70 36.74 -18.99
C ILE A 1 -10.52 37.04 -17.72
N PHE A 2 -11.34 36.11 -17.20
CA PHE A 2 -12.11 36.32 -15.94
C PHE A 2 -11.48 35.79 -14.63
N GLY A 3 -10.29 35.17 -14.66
CA GLY A 3 -9.72 34.44 -13.51
C GLY A 3 -8.85 35.25 -12.53
N THR A 4 -8.46 36.49 -12.85
CA THR A 4 -7.44 37.22 -12.07
C THR A 4 -7.97 38.36 -11.20
N CYS A 5 -9.25 38.73 -11.27
CA CYS A 5 -9.81 39.84 -10.48
C CYS A 5 -10.20 39.45 -9.04
N CYS A 6 -10.56 38.18 -8.76
CA CYS A 6 -11.08 37.81 -7.44
C CYS A 6 -10.02 37.69 -6.33
N HIS A 7 -8.74 37.52 -6.67
CA HIS A 7 -7.69 37.36 -5.65
C HIS A 7 -7.24 38.68 -5.01
N TRP A 8 -7.53 39.84 -5.64
CA TRP A 8 -7.06 41.14 -5.16
C TRP A 8 -8.03 41.85 -4.21
N MET A 9 -9.32 41.49 -4.18
CA MET A 9 -10.29 42.14 -3.29
C MET A 9 -10.31 41.56 -1.86
N SER A 10 -9.86 40.32 -1.66
CA SER A 10 -9.91 39.68 -0.33
C SER A 10 -8.87 40.20 0.67
N LEU A 11 -7.78 40.82 0.22
CA LEU A 11 -6.66 41.23 1.08
C LEU A 11 -6.72 42.68 1.61
N LYS A 12 -7.61 43.53 1.07
CA LYS A 12 -7.78 44.92 1.56
C LYS A 12 -8.86 45.06 2.63
N TRP A 13 -9.84 44.16 2.68
CA TRP A 13 -10.96 44.27 3.63
C TRP A 13 -10.64 43.77 5.05
N LEU A 14 -9.69 42.84 5.20
CA LEU A 14 -9.30 42.31 6.51
C LEU A 14 -8.34 43.20 7.32
N LYS A 15 -7.80 44.28 6.74
CA LYS A 15 -6.89 45.20 7.46
C LYS A 15 -7.59 46.32 8.24
N GLY A 16 -8.91 46.46 8.13
CA GLY A 16 -9.66 47.57 8.75
C GLY A 16 -10.23 47.29 10.14
N CYS A 17 -10.25 46.05 10.62
CA CYS A 17 -10.94 45.68 11.87
C CYS A 17 -10.01 45.27 13.03
N ILE A 18 -8.68 45.38 12.89
CA ILE A 18 -7.75 44.99 13.95
C ILE A 18 -6.70 46.10 14.12
N SER A 19 -6.98 47.08 14.97
CA SER A 19 -5.99 48.08 15.40
C SER A 19 -6.18 48.47 16.87
N SER A 20 -5.48 47.75 17.78
CA SER A 20 -4.90 48.32 19.01
C SER A 20 -4.00 47.33 19.76
N PRO A 21 -3.09 47.82 20.63
CA PRO A 21 -1.69 47.39 20.63
C PRO A 21 -1.34 46.40 21.74
N PHE A 22 -0.50 45.41 21.43
CA PHE A 22 0.23 44.65 22.43
C PHE A 22 1.63 45.26 22.61
N GLY A 23 1.80 45.95 23.74
CA GLY A 23 3.11 46.38 24.23
C GLY A 23 3.92 45.19 24.74
N ALA A 24 5.21 45.20 24.45
CA ALA A 24 6.19 44.23 24.92
C ALA A 24 6.39 44.34 26.45
N LEU A 25 6.38 43.20 27.15
CA LEU A 25 6.81 43.10 28.55
C LEU A 25 7.78 41.93 28.76
N ARG A 26 8.93 42.27 29.34
CA ARG A 26 10.00 41.38 29.84
C ARG A 26 9.51 40.54 31.03
N PRO A 27 10.13 39.38 31.32
CA PRO A 27 9.74 38.57 32.46
C PRO A 27 10.32 39.12 33.78
N LYS A 28 9.46 39.28 34.78
CA LYS A 28 9.84 39.27 36.20
C LYS A 28 9.02 38.23 36.94
N THR A 29 9.68 37.62 37.90
CA THR A 29 9.29 36.51 38.74
C THR A 29 8.20 36.85 39.76
N GLY A 30 7.31 35.88 40.00
CA GLY A 30 6.76 35.58 41.32
C GLY A 30 5.44 36.25 41.76
N ARG A 31 4.54 35.37 42.22
CA ARG A 31 3.60 35.48 43.36
C ARG A 31 2.09 35.58 43.06
N LYS A 32 1.36 34.82 43.89
CA LYS A 32 -0.09 34.56 44.00
C LYS A 32 -0.94 35.85 44.08
N ARG A 33 -2.16 35.80 43.52
CA ARG A 33 -3.49 35.72 44.19
C ARG A 33 -4.59 36.52 43.44
N GLN A 34 -5.81 35.99 43.55
CA GLN A 34 -7.14 36.63 43.53
C GLN A 34 -7.93 36.83 42.21
N LYS A 35 -9.15 36.31 42.30
CA LYS A 35 -10.34 36.48 41.45
C LYS A 35 -10.76 37.95 41.38
N THR A 36 -11.17 38.37 40.18
CA THR A 36 -12.26 39.34 39.98
C THR A 36 -12.99 38.98 38.69
N GLN A 37 -14.28 38.67 38.80
CA GLN A 37 -15.23 38.65 37.69
C GLN A 37 -15.62 40.10 37.39
N THR A 38 -15.45 40.52 36.14
CA THR A 38 -16.11 41.71 35.60
C THR A 38 -16.95 41.25 34.41
N GLY A 39 -18.27 41.38 34.56
CA GLY A 39 -19.21 41.19 33.46
C GLY A 39 -19.02 42.29 32.43
N GLY A 40 -18.70 41.91 31.20
CA GLY A 40 -18.75 42.79 30.04
C GLY A 40 -20.10 42.63 29.36
N GLU A 41 -20.86 43.72 29.28
CA GLU A 41 -22.05 43.84 28.44
C GLU A 41 -21.67 43.62 26.98
N ALA A 42 -22.34 42.65 26.34
CA ALA A 42 -22.18 42.40 24.92
C ALA A 42 -22.87 43.52 24.12
N GLN A 43 -22.06 44.42 23.52
CA GLN A 43 -22.55 45.34 22.52
C GLN A 43 -23.06 44.57 21.31
N MET A 44 -24.34 44.77 20.96
CA MET A 44 -24.91 44.20 19.74
C MET A 44 -24.18 44.74 18.50
N PRO A 45 -23.86 43.87 17.52
CA PRO A 45 -23.25 44.30 16.27
C PRO A 45 -24.21 45.25 15.52
N SER A 46 -23.66 46.30 14.91
CA SER A 46 -24.43 47.27 14.14
C SER A 46 -25.12 46.58 12.95
N ILE A 47 -26.28 47.12 12.56
CA ILE A 47 -27.15 46.61 11.48
C ILE A 47 -26.39 46.42 10.14
N GLN A 48 -25.27 47.14 9.94
CA GLN A 48 -24.42 47.00 8.76
C GLN A 48 -23.70 45.63 8.68
N CYS A 49 -23.35 44.99 9.81
CA CYS A 49 -22.70 43.68 9.79
C CYS A 49 -23.66 42.53 9.43
N ILE A 50 -24.96 42.68 9.71
CA ILE A 50 -25.97 41.66 9.44
C ILE A 50 -26.22 41.53 7.93
N GLY A 51 -26.23 42.66 7.20
CA GLY A 51 -26.40 42.67 5.75
C GLY A 51 -25.29 41.94 4.99
N SER A 52 -24.02 42.13 5.41
CA SER A 52 -22.88 41.46 4.78
C SER A 52 -22.86 39.96 5.03
N PHE A 53 -23.31 39.50 6.21
CA PHE A 53 -23.39 38.08 6.52
C PHE A 53 -24.48 37.38 5.69
N ILE A 54 -25.64 38.02 5.49
CA ILE A 54 -26.73 37.47 4.65
C ILE A 54 -26.29 37.38 3.18
N LEU A 55 -25.61 38.42 2.65
CA LEU A 55 -25.09 38.37 1.29
C LEU A 55 -24.03 37.29 1.10
N TRP A 56 -23.19 37.03 2.11
CA TRP A 56 -22.20 35.95 2.07
C TRP A 56 -22.85 34.56 2.12
N GLN A 57 -23.87 34.37 2.96
CA GLN A 57 -24.63 33.12 3.02
C GLN A 57 -25.41 32.86 1.73
N LEU A 58 -25.99 33.91 1.11
CA LEU A 58 -26.66 33.78 -0.19
C LEU A 58 -25.66 33.49 -1.33
N ALA A 59 -24.45 34.07 -1.29
CA ALA A 59 -23.40 33.77 -2.25
C ALA A 59 -22.88 32.33 -2.11
N LEU A 60 -22.77 31.81 -0.89
CA LEU A 60 -22.43 30.41 -0.63
C LEU A 60 -23.54 29.46 -1.10
N ALA A 61 -24.80 29.75 -0.78
CA ALA A 61 -25.92 28.94 -1.24
C ALA A 61 -26.06 28.95 -2.77
N ALA A 62 -25.80 30.08 -3.43
CA ALA A 62 -25.77 30.17 -4.89
C ALA A 62 -24.57 29.44 -5.51
N TRP A 63 -23.41 29.44 -4.84
CA TRP A 63 -22.24 28.66 -5.25
C TRP A 63 -22.49 27.16 -5.13
N ASP A 64 -23.08 26.70 -4.02
CA ASP A 64 -23.42 25.29 -3.81
C ASP A 64 -24.52 24.84 -4.78
N ALA A 65 -25.52 25.67 -5.05
CA ALA A 65 -26.54 25.40 -6.06
C ALA A 65 -25.95 25.33 -7.48
N ALA A 66 -24.92 26.13 -7.78
CA ALA A 66 -24.21 26.07 -9.06
C ALA A 66 -23.27 24.85 -9.19
N GLN A 67 -22.89 24.21 -8.07
CA GLN A 67 -22.10 22.97 -8.09
C GLN A 67 -22.96 21.69 -8.14
N LEU A 68 -24.27 21.80 -7.92
CA LEU A 68 -25.19 20.66 -7.99
C LEU A 68 -25.59 20.26 -9.41
N GLU A 69 -25.26 21.08 -10.41
CA GLU A 69 -25.26 20.65 -11.81
C GLU A 69 -23.89 20.07 -12.17
N VAL A 70 -23.61 18.88 -11.66
CA VAL A 70 -22.57 18.01 -12.25
C VAL A 70 -23.04 17.70 -13.66
N GLY A 71 -22.58 18.50 -14.62
CA GLY A 71 -23.10 18.51 -15.98
C GLY A 71 -23.03 17.12 -16.62
N PRO A 72 -23.95 16.78 -17.55
CA PRO A 72 -23.93 15.52 -18.28
C PRO A 72 -22.58 15.18 -18.92
N LEU A 73 -21.74 16.19 -19.20
CA LEU A 73 -20.38 16.03 -19.70
C LEU A 73 -19.40 15.43 -18.68
N ASP A 74 -19.55 15.70 -17.39
CA ASP A 74 -18.66 15.17 -16.35
C ASP A 74 -19.00 13.68 -16.08
N LEU A 75 -20.29 13.34 -16.18
CA LEU A 75 -20.76 11.95 -16.25
C LEU A 75 -20.33 11.26 -17.55
N LEU A 76 -20.36 11.96 -18.70
CA LEU A 76 -19.88 11.41 -19.98
C LEU A 76 -18.37 11.20 -20.00
N GLN A 77 -17.60 12.10 -19.40
CA GLN A 77 -16.14 12.00 -19.31
C GLN A 77 -15.73 10.89 -18.34
N ARG A 78 -16.48 10.70 -17.24
CA ARG A 78 -16.38 9.50 -16.41
C ARG A 78 -16.78 8.21 -17.14
N HIS A 79 -17.68 8.28 -18.13
CA HIS A 79 -18.07 7.15 -18.97
C HIS A 79 -17.09 6.87 -20.14
N LEU A 80 -16.43 7.90 -20.65
CA LEU A 80 -15.49 7.84 -21.79
C LEU A 80 -14.09 7.35 -21.41
N GLU A 81 -13.77 7.35 -20.11
CA GLU A 81 -12.51 6.80 -19.56
C GLU A 81 -12.71 5.55 -18.72
N ILE A 82 -13.71 4.70 -19.02
CA ILE A 82 -13.74 3.37 -18.42
C ILE A 82 -12.63 2.55 -19.08
N GLU A 83 -11.39 2.73 -18.60
CA GLU A 83 -10.32 1.80 -18.91
C GLU A 83 -10.89 0.39 -18.61
N THR A 84 -10.86 -0.53 -19.56
CA THR A 84 -11.25 -1.92 -19.30
C THR A 84 -10.18 -2.57 -18.41
N PRO A 85 -10.50 -3.65 -17.69
CA PRO A 85 -9.49 -4.38 -16.93
C PRO A 85 -8.29 -4.81 -17.80
N GLU A 86 -8.55 -5.18 -19.06
CA GLU A 86 -7.50 -5.50 -20.04
C GLU A 86 -6.59 -4.31 -20.36
N MET A 87 -7.14 -3.12 -20.59
CA MET A 87 -6.31 -1.93 -20.84
C MET A 87 -5.46 -1.57 -19.61
N ARG A 88 -6.02 -1.67 -18.39
CA ARG A 88 -5.27 -1.49 -17.15
C ARG A 88 -4.15 -2.51 -16.99
N ARG A 89 -4.41 -3.78 -17.34
CA ARG A 89 -3.41 -4.84 -17.33
C ARG A 89 -2.26 -4.52 -18.28
N LEU A 90 -2.55 -4.18 -19.53
CA LEU A 90 -1.54 -3.84 -20.53
C LEU A 90 -0.71 -2.61 -20.13
N LYS A 91 -1.33 -1.61 -19.49
CA LYS A 91 -0.65 -0.43 -18.94
C LYS A 91 0.31 -0.79 -17.80
N ALA A 92 -0.07 -1.76 -16.97
CA ALA A 92 0.75 -2.30 -15.90
C ALA A 92 1.80 -3.32 -16.39
N SER A 93 1.88 -3.61 -17.69
CA SER A 93 2.80 -4.60 -18.27
C SER A 93 4.12 -3.99 -18.79
N PRO A 94 5.26 -4.73 -18.72
CA PRO A 94 5.40 -5.99 -17.99
C PRO A 94 5.30 -5.76 -16.48
N MET A 95 4.47 -6.57 -15.81
CA MET A 95 4.28 -6.46 -14.37
C MET A 95 5.56 -6.88 -13.66
N PHE A 96 5.99 -6.05 -12.71
CA PHE A 96 7.11 -6.35 -11.83
C PHE A 96 6.57 -6.63 -10.43
N TRP A 97 6.74 -7.86 -9.93
CA TRP A 97 6.31 -8.17 -8.57
C TRP A 97 7.41 -7.85 -7.56
N LEU A 98 7.17 -6.83 -6.76
CA LEU A 98 8.00 -6.55 -5.58
C LEU A 98 7.58 -7.49 -4.45
N HIS A 99 8.22 -8.65 -4.37
CA HIS A 99 7.91 -9.68 -3.39
C HIS A 99 8.50 -9.34 -2.02
N ILE A 100 7.76 -8.55 -1.22
CA ILE A 100 8.14 -8.20 0.16
C ILE A 100 8.17 -9.47 1.03
N PRO A 101 9.20 -9.67 1.88
CA PRO A 101 9.32 -10.87 2.70
C PRO A 101 8.10 -11.09 3.55
N LYS A 102 7.62 -12.34 3.56
CA LYS A 102 6.48 -12.78 4.37
C LYS A 102 5.16 -12.09 4.07
N CYS A 103 5.02 -11.56 2.85
CA CYS A 103 3.78 -11.01 2.33
C CYS A 103 3.07 -11.96 1.34
N GLY A 104 3.39 -13.26 1.37
CA GLY A 104 2.65 -14.32 0.66
C GLY A 104 3.18 -14.63 -0.74
N THR A 105 4.04 -15.65 -0.83
CA THR A 105 4.60 -16.10 -2.12
C THR A 105 3.54 -16.64 -3.08
N SER A 106 2.40 -17.08 -2.55
CA SER A 106 1.25 -17.55 -3.34
C SER A 106 0.70 -16.54 -4.33
N PHE A 107 0.95 -15.23 -4.14
CA PHE A 107 0.50 -14.20 -5.07
C PHE A 107 1.09 -14.39 -6.47
N TYR A 108 2.22 -15.09 -6.58
CA TYR A 108 2.79 -15.46 -7.86
C TYR A 108 1.84 -16.30 -8.72
N ASN A 109 1.00 -17.16 -8.11
CA ASN A 109 -0.03 -17.90 -8.82
C ASN A 109 -0.98 -16.93 -9.56
N THR A 110 -1.39 -15.85 -8.93
CA THR A 110 -2.27 -14.83 -9.53
C THR A 110 -1.62 -14.19 -10.76
N LEU A 111 -0.30 -13.94 -10.70
CA LEU A 111 0.43 -13.32 -11.80
C LEU A 111 0.63 -14.25 -12.98
N VAL A 112 1.01 -15.51 -12.76
CA VAL A 112 1.24 -16.46 -13.86
C VAL A 112 -0.05 -16.94 -14.51
N HIS A 113 -1.15 -16.98 -13.75
CA HIS A 113 -2.46 -17.39 -14.26
C HIS A 113 -3.31 -16.25 -14.84
N LEU A 114 -2.84 -15.00 -14.76
CA LEU A 114 -3.48 -13.87 -15.40
C LEU A 114 -3.49 -14.06 -16.94
N PRO A 115 -4.58 -13.77 -17.65
CA PRO A 115 -4.68 -14.11 -19.07
C PRO A 115 -3.57 -13.46 -19.91
N GLY A 116 -2.86 -14.29 -20.67
CA GLY A 116 -1.76 -13.89 -21.53
C GLY A 116 -0.38 -13.89 -20.87
N ASN A 117 -0.29 -13.76 -19.53
CA ASN A 117 1.01 -13.67 -18.85
C ASN A 117 1.85 -14.92 -19.06
N CYS A 118 1.30 -16.11 -18.79
CA CYS A 118 2.02 -17.37 -18.96
C CYS A 118 1.24 -18.46 -19.70
N PRO A 119 1.15 -18.40 -21.04
CA PRO A 119 0.42 -19.40 -21.83
C PRO A 119 0.98 -20.82 -21.71
N GLY A 120 2.27 -20.95 -21.38
CA GLY A 120 2.92 -22.25 -21.14
C GLY A 120 2.73 -22.79 -19.72
N TRP A 121 2.17 -22.01 -18.79
CA TRP A 121 1.94 -22.42 -17.42
C TRP A 121 0.67 -23.29 -17.32
N PRO A 122 0.76 -24.55 -16.89
CA PRO A 122 -0.43 -25.41 -16.81
C PRO A 122 -1.47 -24.84 -15.86
N VAL A 123 -2.73 -24.80 -16.29
CA VAL A 123 -3.86 -24.15 -15.57
C VAL A 123 -4.09 -24.66 -14.15
N ASN A 124 -3.67 -25.88 -13.85
CA ASN A 124 -3.84 -26.54 -12.55
C ASN A 124 -2.53 -26.65 -11.76
N LEU A 125 -1.45 -26.00 -12.22
CA LEU A 125 -0.15 -26.03 -11.57
C LEU A 125 0.01 -24.81 -10.66
N SER A 126 0.13 -25.07 -9.36
CA SER A 126 0.53 -24.09 -8.35
C SER A 126 2.04 -24.04 -8.22
N VAL A 127 2.56 -22.88 -7.87
CA VAL A 127 3.99 -22.69 -7.60
C VAL A 127 4.44 -23.49 -6.37
N GLY A 128 3.51 -23.86 -5.49
CA GLY A 128 3.74 -24.74 -4.34
C GLY A 128 3.67 -26.24 -4.63
N ASP A 129 3.37 -26.65 -5.86
CA ASP A 129 3.17 -28.07 -6.19
C ASP A 129 4.46 -28.87 -6.17
N GLU A 130 4.31 -30.20 -6.03
CA GLU A 130 5.43 -31.15 -6.01
C GLU A 130 6.33 -31.03 -7.25
N PHE A 131 5.76 -30.64 -8.39
CA PHE A 131 6.49 -30.40 -9.63
C PHE A 131 7.70 -29.48 -9.44
N PHE A 132 7.53 -28.38 -8.71
CA PHE A 132 8.62 -27.44 -8.44
C PHE A 132 9.48 -27.85 -7.24
N ARG A 133 8.97 -28.74 -6.38
CA ARG A 133 9.64 -29.26 -5.18
C ARG A 133 10.51 -30.50 -5.42
N LYS A 134 10.46 -31.08 -6.64
CA LYS A 134 11.07 -32.37 -6.97
C LYS A 134 12.58 -32.44 -6.69
N ASN A 135 13.30 -31.33 -6.90
CA ASN A 135 14.75 -31.27 -6.70
C ASN A 135 15.13 -30.66 -5.33
N ASP A 136 14.31 -29.74 -4.81
CA ASP A 136 14.44 -29.17 -3.47
C ASP A 136 13.06 -28.74 -2.96
N PRO A 137 12.50 -29.41 -1.93
CA PRO A 137 11.16 -29.10 -1.44
C PRO A 137 11.02 -27.70 -0.85
N LYS A 138 12.14 -27.02 -0.54
CA LYS A 138 12.15 -25.67 0.03
C LYS A 138 12.42 -24.56 -0.99
N CYS A 139 12.81 -24.91 -2.23
CA CYS A 139 13.27 -23.94 -3.22
C CYS A 139 12.55 -24.07 -4.57
N PHE A 140 11.22 -24.17 -4.50
CA PHE A 140 10.37 -24.21 -5.68
C PHE A 140 10.58 -22.99 -6.60
N GLU A 141 11.03 -21.86 -6.06
CA GLU A 141 11.23 -20.64 -6.83
C GLU A 141 12.38 -20.77 -7.82
N VAL A 142 13.37 -21.63 -7.56
CA VAL A 142 14.48 -21.88 -8.49
C VAL A 142 13.98 -22.54 -9.78
N GLU A 143 13.10 -23.54 -9.66
CA GLU A 143 12.52 -24.18 -10.84
C GLU A 143 11.48 -23.28 -11.51
N ALA A 144 10.64 -22.59 -10.73
CA ALA A 144 9.68 -21.65 -11.27
C ALA A 144 10.38 -20.48 -12.00
N ARG A 145 11.52 -19.99 -11.49
CA ARG A 145 12.43 -19.06 -12.18
C ARG A 145 12.85 -19.59 -13.54
N ARG A 146 13.38 -20.81 -13.55
CA ARG A 146 13.93 -21.42 -14.77
C ARG A 146 12.85 -21.61 -15.83
N LYS A 147 11.61 -21.88 -15.41
CA LYS A 147 10.46 -22.07 -16.29
C LYS A 147 9.78 -20.78 -16.72
N CYS A 148 9.85 -19.71 -15.93
CA CYS A 148 9.13 -18.47 -16.22
C CYS A 148 9.48 -17.88 -17.61
N PRO A 149 10.76 -17.72 -18.03
CA PRO A 149 11.07 -17.21 -19.38
C PRO A 149 10.61 -18.15 -20.52
N GLU A 150 10.49 -19.45 -20.25
CA GLU A 150 10.03 -20.46 -21.22
C GLU A 150 8.51 -20.42 -21.36
N TRP A 151 7.79 -20.18 -20.27
CA TRP A 151 6.33 -20.32 -20.19
C TRP A 151 5.57 -18.99 -20.22
N CYS A 152 6.27 -17.87 -19.98
CA CYS A 152 5.68 -16.55 -19.83
C CYS A 152 6.10 -15.56 -20.90
N ASP A 153 5.15 -14.72 -21.32
CA ASP A 153 5.39 -13.57 -22.18
C ASP A 153 6.06 -12.46 -21.35
N GLN A 154 7.36 -12.25 -21.59
CA GLN A 154 8.15 -11.25 -20.88
C GLN A 154 7.69 -9.81 -21.12
N ARG A 155 6.81 -9.58 -22.11
CA ARG A 155 6.18 -8.27 -22.34
C ARG A 155 5.04 -8.01 -21.37
N LEU A 156 4.49 -9.07 -20.76
CA LEU A 156 3.33 -9.01 -19.87
C LEU A 156 3.70 -9.23 -18.40
N LEU A 157 4.62 -10.16 -18.12
CA LEU A 157 5.12 -10.46 -16.78
C LEU A 157 6.66 -10.54 -16.80
N HIS A 158 7.31 -9.78 -15.92
CA HIS A 158 8.77 -9.87 -15.78
C HIS A 158 9.16 -11.06 -14.90
N CYS A 159 9.97 -11.96 -15.43
CA CYS A 159 10.41 -13.18 -14.73
C CYS A 159 11.69 -13.03 -13.91
N ASP A 160 12.45 -11.95 -14.07
CA ASP A 160 13.63 -11.65 -13.24
C ASP A 160 13.15 -10.92 -11.97
N GLY A 161 13.43 -11.45 -10.78
CA GLY A 161 13.02 -10.84 -9.51
C GLY A 161 11.84 -11.47 -8.74
N PRO A 162 10.73 -11.98 -9.32
CA PRO A 162 9.61 -12.51 -8.52
C PRO A 162 9.95 -13.79 -7.74
N LEU A 163 10.93 -14.56 -8.21
CA LEU A 163 11.23 -15.91 -7.72
C LEU A 163 12.73 -16.17 -7.50
N THR A 164 13.58 -15.21 -7.86
CA THR A 164 14.96 -15.53 -8.22
C THR A 164 15.99 -15.05 -7.24
N ASP A 165 15.71 -13.90 -6.62
CA ASP A 165 16.41 -13.31 -5.50
C ASP A 165 15.30 -12.81 -4.59
N THR A 166 15.04 -13.58 -3.55
CA THR A 166 13.98 -13.30 -2.59
C THR A 166 14.15 -11.87 -2.11
N HIS A 167 13.14 -11.04 -2.32
CA HIS A 167 13.08 -9.71 -1.72
C HIS A 167 14.08 -8.73 -2.34
N GLU A 168 14.27 -8.83 -3.67
CA GLU A 168 15.17 -7.97 -4.41
C GLU A 168 14.85 -6.48 -4.22
N LEU A 169 15.91 -5.70 -4.02
CA LEU A 169 15.83 -4.26 -3.84
C LEU A 169 15.38 -3.58 -5.14
N LEU A 170 14.48 -2.61 -5.01
CA LEU A 170 14.01 -1.75 -6.10
C LEU A 170 15.03 -0.63 -6.33
N GLY A 171 16.21 -0.97 -6.84
CA GLY A 171 17.24 0.00 -7.22
C GLY A 171 16.70 1.09 -8.17
N LEU A 172 17.38 2.24 -8.24
CA LEU A 172 16.90 3.40 -9.01
C LEU A 172 16.54 3.05 -10.47
N GLU A 173 17.43 2.35 -11.17
CA GLU A 173 17.20 1.93 -12.56
C GLU A 173 15.92 1.10 -12.69
N LYS A 174 15.79 0.09 -11.84
CA LYS A 174 14.62 -0.79 -11.82
C LYS A 174 13.33 -0.03 -11.51
N TYR A 175 13.35 0.87 -10.53
CA TYR A 175 12.22 1.73 -10.23
C TYR A 175 11.80 2.52 -11.47
N GLN A 176 12.75 3.15 -12.18
CA GLN A 176 12.43 3.93 -13.38
C GLN A 176 11.86 3.05 -14.50
N THR A 177 12.41 1.84 -14.69
CA THR A 177 11.93 0.89 -15.70
C THR A 177 10.49 0.41 -15.44
N TYR A 178 10.14 0.18 -14.17
CA TYR A 178 8.86 -0.41 -13.79
C TYR A 178 7.89 0.57 -13.12
N LYS A 179 8.17 1.88 -13.07
CA LYS A 179 7.27 2.87 -12.49
C LYS A 179 5.88 2.77 -13.13
N GLY A 180 4.84 2.57 -12.31
CA GLY A 180 3.46 2.34 -12.73
C GLY A 180 3.14 0.91 -13.17
N LYS A 181 4.06 -0.04 -12.98
CA LYS A 181 3.97 -1.47 -13.35
C LYS A 181 4.28 -2.41 -12.19
N ILE A 182 4.63 -1.86 -11.03
CA ILE A 182 4.99 -2.65 -9.86
C ILE A 182 3.71 -3.14 -9.19
N VAL A 183 3.68 -4.41 -8.82
CA VAL A 183 2.60 -5.01 -8.04
C VAL A 183 3.21 -5.56 -6.75
N ALA A 184 2.51 -5.42 -5.63
CA ALA A 184 3.00 -5.93 -4.35
C ALA A 184 1.85 -6.27 -3.39
N ILE A 185 2.11 -7.21 -2.50
CA ILE A 185 1.31 -7.46 -1.31
C ILE A 185 2.11 -6.97 -0.11
N PHE A 186 1.44 -6.28 0.81
CA PHE A 186 2.02 -5.81 2.07
C PHE A 186 1.43 -6.60 3.23
N ARG A 187 2.09 -6.54 4.39
CA ARG A 187 1.62 -7.16 5.64
C ARG A 187 1.94 -6.23 6.79
N GLN A 188 1.15 -6.30 7.85
CA GLN A 188 1.41 -5.59 9.09
C GLN A 188 2.88 -5.80 9.54
N PRO A 189 3.68 -4.74 9.79
CA PRO A 189 5.14 -4.85 9.89
C PRO A 189 5.64 -5.79 10.99
N GLU A 190 5.08 -5.73 12.18
CA GLU A 190 5.45 -6.58 13.31
C GLU A 190 5.04 -8.05 13.06
N GLN A 191 3.88 -8.29 12.44
CA GLN A 191 3.45 -9.63 12.02
C GLN A 191 4.37 -10.21 10.94
N ARG A 192 4.75 -9.40 9.95
CA ARG A 192 5.73 -9.73 8.91
C ARG A 192 7.08 -10.08 9.54
N PHE A 193 7.57 -9.23 10.42
CA PHE A 193 8.83 -9.39 11.12
C PHE A 193 8.88 -10.68 11.95
N LEU A 194 7.82 -10.97 12.72
CA LEU A 194 7.74 -12.21 13.48
C LEU A 194 7.60 -13.45 12.59
N SER A 195 6.83 -13.34 11.51
CA SER A 195 6.76 -14.41 10.50
C SER A 195 8.13 -14.71 9.90
N SER A 196 8.99 -13.71 9.78
CA SER A 196 10.36 -13.90 9.34
C SER A 196 11.26 -14.49 10.44
N TRP A 197 11.09 -14.06 11.69
CA TRP A 197 11.85 -14.57 12.84
C TRP A 197 11.66 -16.07 13.05
N TYR A 198 10.42 -16.54 12.89
CA TYR A 198 10.06 -17.95 13.07
C TYR A 198 10.24 -18.82 11.83
N ASP A 199 10.59 -18.22 10.70
CA ASP A 199 10.84 -18.97 9.48
C ASP A 199 12.32 -19.28 9.29
N ASP A 200 12.61 -20.48 8.80
CA ASP A 200 13.96 -21.02 8.76
C ASP A 200 14.80 -20.48 7.58
N VAL A 201 14.24 -19.75 6.62
CA VAL A 201 14.93 -19.54 5.33
C VAL A 201 14.69 -18.20 4.61
N ASP A 202 13.53 -17.56 4.70
CA ASP A 202 13.19 -16.51 3.72
C ASP A 202 14.00 -15.22 3.83
N LEU A 203 14.33 -14.73 5.04
CA LEU A 203 15.10 -13.48 5.15
C LEU A 203 16.56 -13.62 4.77
N PHE A 204 17.19 -14.77 5.06
CA PHE A 204 18.59 -14.99 4.72
C PHE A 204 18.83 -14.97 3.22
N ARG A 205 17.82 -15.27 2.42
CA ARG A 205 17.95 -15.21 0.96
C ARG A 205 17.96 -13.76 0.42
N ALA A 206 17.52 -12.77 1.20
CA ALA A 206 17.70 -11.35 0.86
C ALA A 206 19.13 -10.85 1.14
N ASP A 207 19.93 -11.63 1.89
CA ASP A 207 21.34 -11.37 2.10
C ASP A 207 22.16 -12.14 1.04
N PRO A 208 22.84 -11.44 0.12
CA PRO A 208 23.62 -12.09 -0.94
C PRO A 208 24.78 -12.96 -0.43
N SER A 209 25.14 -12.85 0.85
CA SER A 209 26.16 -13.69 1.48
C SER A 209 25.65 -15.05 1.97
N THR A 210 24.34 -15.29 2.00
CA THR A 210 23.74 -16.52 2.51
C THR A 210 22.85 -17.22 1.48
N TRP A 211 23.46 -18.04 0.63
CA TRP A 211 22.73 -18.92 -0.30
C TRP A 211 22.12 -20.10 0.46
N VAL A 212 20.94 -19.90 1.05
CA VAL A 212 20.30 -20.91 1.91
C VAL A 212 19.02 -21.44 1.26
N CYS A 213 19.24 -22.28 0.26
CA CYS A 213 18.31 -23.35 -0.08
C CYS A 213 18.76 -24.59 0.68
N GLY A 214 18.07 -24.93 1.77
CA GLY A 214 18.21 -26.26 2.39
C GLY A 214 18.62 -26.31 3.87
N THR A 215 19.23 -25.27 4.47
CA THR A 215 19.58 -25.35 5.90
C THR A 215 18.37 -24.99 6.78
N ASN A 216 18.09 -25.80 7.80
CA ASN A 216 17.08 -25.49 8.84
C ASN A 216 17.71 -24.51 9.84
N ILE A 217 17.96 -23.26 9.45
CA ILE A 217 18.56 -22.26 10.34
C ILE A 217 17.57 -21.15 10.60
N THR A 218 16.84 -21.23 11.71
CA THR A 218 16.06 -20.08 12.18
C THR A 218 17.00 -18.91 12.53
N PRO A 219 16.59 -17.65 12.31
CA PRO A 219 17.38 -16.48 12.71
C PRO A 219 17.93 -16.51 14.13
N GLY A 220 17.17 -17.04 15.09
CA GLY A 220 17.58 -17.17 16.50
C GLY A 220 18.82 -18.03 16.76
N TRP A 221 19.29 -18.79 15.76
CA TRP A 221 20.56 -19.54 15.86
C TRP A 221 21.77 -18.69 15.49
N LEU A 222 21.57 -17.62 14.71
CA LEU A 222 22.63 -16.78 14.17
C LEU A 222 22.73 -15.43 14.87
N MET A 223 21.59 -14.91 15.37
CA MET A 223 21.52 -13.61 16.00
C MET A 223 20.38 -13.55 17.02
N ASP A 224 20.52 -12.67 18.01
CA ASP A 224 19.43 -12.39 18.94
C ASP A 224 18.35 -11.50 18.29
N MET A 225 17.24 -11.32 19.02
CA MET A 225 16.09 -10.54 18.54
C MET A 225 16.45 -9.08 18.28
N ASP A 226 17.36 -8.48 19.04
CA ASP A 226 17.70 -7.05 18.88
C ASP A 226 18.62 -6.84 17.68
N GLN A 227 19.56 -7.75 17.46
CA GLN A 227 20.34 -7.81 16.22
C GLN A 227 19.44 -8.02 15.00
N PHE A 228 18.44 -8.90 15.11
CA PHE A 228 17.48 -9.16 14.05
C PHE A 228 16.59 -7.93 13.75
N LYS A 229 16.11 -7.22 14.78
CA LYS A 229 15.40 -5.92 14.64
C LYS A 229 16.24 -4.89 13.90
N ALA A 230 17.50 -4.71 14.32
CA ALA A 230 18.40 -3.73 13.72
C ALA A 230 18.68 -4.02 12.24
N ARG A 231 18.76 -5.30 11.86
CA ARG A 231 19.08 -5.73 10.51
C ARG A 231 17.87 -5.78 9.57
N TRP A 232 16.73 -6.27 10.06
CA TRP A 232 15.58 -6.63 9.24
C TRP A 232 14.33 -5.79 9.50
N GLY A 233 14.39 -4.85 10.44
CA GLY A 233 13.43 -3.75 10.52
C GLY A 233 13.45 -2.93 9.22
N GLY A 234 12.30 -2.43 8.81
CA GLY A 234 12.16 -1.60 7.62
C GLY A 234 12.30 -2.36 6.30
N SER A 235 12.02 -3.67 6.26
CA SER A 235 12.26 -4.48 5.05
C SER A 235 11.47 -4.00 3.82
N ALA A 236 10.23 -3.53 4.00
CA ALA A 236 9.45 -2.98 2.89
C ALA A 236 10.05 -1.65 2.42
N THR A 237 10.45 -0.79 3.37
CA THR A 237 11.14 0.47 3.10
C THR A 237 12.43 0.24 2.32
N GLN A 238 13.30 -0.64 2.82
CA GLN A 238 14.58 -1.00 2.19
C GLN A 238 14.41 -1.43 0.73
N GLN A 239 13.44 -2.32 0.47
CA GLN A 239 13.12 -2.76 -0.88
C GLN A 239 12.61 -1.63 -1.74
N LEU A 240 11.63 -0.85 -1.29
CA LEU A 240 11.08 0.27 -2.07
C LEU A 240 12.15 1.30 -2.44
N VAL A 241 13.06 1.64 -1.53
CA VAL A 241 14.13 2.61 -1.81
C VAL A 241 15.31 2.02 -2.59
N GLY A 242 15.41 0.69 -2.64
CA GLY A 242 16.49 0.00 -3.33
C GLY A 242 17.81 -0.01 -2.56
N LYS A 243 17.78 0.02 -1.22
CA LYS A 243 18.95 0.23 -0.36
C LYS A 243 18.90 -0.69 0.86
N PHE A 244 19.85 -1.63 0.93
CA PHE A 244 20.10 -2.42 2.14
C PHE A 244 20.60 -1.46 3.24
N ASN A 245 20.07 -1.58 4.47
CA ASN A 245 20.29 -0.62 5.57
C ASN A 245 19.71 0.79 5.30
N ALA A 246 18.48 0.85 4.77
CA ALA A 246 17.70 2.08 4.80
C ALA A 246 17.52 2.59 6.24
N THR A 247 17.30 3.90 6.35
CA THR A 247 17.13 4.63 7.60
C THR A 247 15.79 5.35 7.61
N GLN A 248 15.39 5.91 8.76
CA GLN A 248 14.16 6.70 8.85
C GLN A 248 14.09 7.86 7.83
N ALA A 249 15.25 8.41 7.43
CA ALA A 249 15.33 9.47 6.43
C ALA A 249 14.96 9.00 5.00
N ASP A 250 14.98 7.69 4.75
CA ASP A 250 14.63 7.10 3.45
C ASP A 250 13.10 6.86 3.31
N VAL A 251 12.33 6.92 4.41
CA VAL A 251 10.86 6.69 4.42
C VAL A 251 10.09 7.60 3.44
N PRO A 252 10.39 8.92 3.32
CA PRO A 252 9.71 9.77 2.33
C PRO A 252 9.86 9.26 0.90
N MET A 253 11.04 8.75 0.52
CA MET A 253 11.27 8.16 -0.80
C MET A 253 10.49 6.86 -0.97
N ALA A 254 10.42 6.01 0.07
CA ALA A 254 9.62 4.79 0.02
C ALA A 254 8.14 5.10 -0.23
N LEU A 255 7.60 6.12 0.45
CA LEU A 255 6.22 6.59 0.27
C LEU A 255 5.96 7.15 -1.12
N GLU A 256 6.90 7.95 -1.66
CA GLU A 256 6.81 8.45 -3.04
C GLU A 256 6.76 7.31 -4.05
N ARG A 257 7.69 6.35 -3.94
CA ARG A 257 7.75 5.19 -4.85
C ARG A 257 6.56 4.25 -4.69
N LEU A 258 6.04 4.11 -3.48
CA LEU A 258 4.80 3.37 -3.22
C LEU A 258 3.63 4.00 -3.99
N ARG A 259 3.42 5.30 -3.84
CA ARG A 259 2.30 6.04 -4.45
C ARG A 259 2.40 6.12 -5.97
N GLU A 260 3.59 6.37 -6.51
CA GLU A 260 3.77 6.66 -7.93
C GLU A 260 4.23 5.45 -8.76
N GLY A 261 4.82 4.45 -8.09
CA GLY A 261 5.44 3.30 -8.75
C GLY A 261 4.54 2.08 -8.87
N LEU A 262 3.61 1.88 -7.94
CA LEU A 262 2.82 0.65 -7.88
C LEU A 262 1.53 0.77 -8.69
N ALA A 263 1.35 -0.17 -9.61
CA ALA A 263 0.11 -0.44 -10.30
C ALA A 263 -0.91 -1.13 -9.38
N PHE A 264 -0.46 -1.86 -8.36
CA PHE A 264 -1.32 -2.59 -7.44
C PHE A 264 -0.69 -2.77 -6.07
N VAL A 265 -1.54 -2.63 -5.04
CA VAL A 265 -1.22 -2.83 -3.63
C VAL A 265 -2.30 -3.73 -3.05
N GLY A 266 -1.92 -4.89 -2.53
CA GLY A 266 -2.79 -5.74 -1.70
C GLY A 266 -2.26 -5.88 -0.28
N LEU A 267 -3.04 -6.54 0.57
CA LEU A 267 -2.75 -6.77 1.99
C LEU A 267 -2.84 -8.27 2.31
N GLN A 268 -1.87 -8.79 3.06
CA GLN A 268 -1.80 -10.20 3.40
C GLN A 268 -2.94 -10.62 4.32
N GLU A 269 -3.24 -9.81 5.32
CA GLU A 269 -4.36 -9.98 6.25
C GLU A 269 -5.74 -9.90 5.56
N GLU A 270 -5.82 -9.35 4.35
CA GLU A 270 -7.02 -9.29 3.50
C GLU A 270 -6.79 -10.09 2.21
N TRP A 271 -6.16 -11.27 2.32
CA TRP A 271 -5.68 -12.05 1.16
C TRP A 271 -6.75 -12.24 0.10
N SER A 272 -7.90 -12.81 0.48
CA SER A 272 -8.97 -13.12 -0.45
C SER A 272 -9.51 -11.87 -1.15
N LEU A 273 -9.62 -10.76 -0.41
CA LEU A 273 -10.07 -9.49 -0.95
C LEU A 273 -9.01 -8.85 -1.86
N SER A 274 -7.73 -9.04 -1.57
CA SER A 274 -6.61 -8.61 -2.41
C SER A 274 -6.58 -9.34 -3.76
N ILE A 275 -6.80 -10.66 -3.76
CA ILE A 275 -6.91 -11.43 -5.01
C ILE A 275 -8.11 -10.94 -5.83
N CYS A 276 -9.29 -10.83 -5.22
CA CYS A 276 -10.47 -10.32 -5.90
C CYS A 276 -10.27 -8.91 -6.47
N LEU A 277 -9.68 -7.99 -5.70
CA LEU A 277 -9.35 -6.64 -6.16
C LEU A 277 -8.41 -6.67 -7.37
N PHE A 278 -7.40 -7.56 -7.36
CA PHE A 278 -6.50 -7.72 -8.49
C PHE A 278 -7.25 -8.11 -9.76
N HIS A 279 -8.18 -9.07 -9.68
CA HIS A 279 -9.02 -9.49 -10.81
C HIS A 279 -10.05 -8.44 -11.23
N ALA A 280 -10.63 -7.68 -10.30
CA ALA A 280 -11.48 -6.54 -10.64
C ALA A 280 -10.69 -5.46 -11.41
N LYS A 281 -9.44 -5.24 -11.01
CA LYS A 281 -8.55 -4.24 -11.61
C LYS A 281 -7.99 -4.68 -12.97
N PHE A 282 -7.54 -5.92 -13.13
CA PHE A 282 -6.79 -6.38 -14.32
C PHE A 282 -7.49 -7.48 -15.12
N GLY A 283 -8.63 -7.97 -14.65
CA GLY A 283 -9.44 -8.99 -15.29
C GLY A 283 -8.92 -10.41 -15.04
N GLY A 284 -9.48 -11.36 -15.80
CA GLY A 284 -9.15 -12.77 -15.68
C GLY A 284 -9.99 -13.51 -14.63
N PRO A 285 -10.08 -14.85 -14.75
CA PRO A 285 -10.84 -15.68 -13.82
C PRO A 285 -10.13 -15.78 -12.47
N CYS A 286 -10.89 -15.82 -11.38
CA CYS A 286 -10.36 -16.18 -10.07
C CYS A 286 -10.14 -17.68 -9.98
N ARG A 287 -8.98 -18.12 -9.47
CA ARG A 287 -8.64 -19.54 -9.43
C ARG A 287 -8.37 -20.02 -8.03
N LYS A 288 -8.79 -21.25 -7.72
CA LYS A 288 -8.52 -21.91 -6.44
C LYS A 288 -7.06 -21.81 -5.99
N LEU A 289 -6.11 -21.95 -6.92
CA LEU A 289 -4.68 -21.97 -6.64
C LEU A 289 -4.13 -20.64 -6.10
N GLU A 290 -4.82 -19.53 -6.36
CA GLU A 290 -4.44 -18.17 -5.92
C GLU A 290 -4.75 -17.95 -4.43
N PHE A 291 -5.65 -18.76 -3.88
CA PHE A 291 -6.05 -18.75 -2.48
C PHE A 291 -5.37 -19.83 -1.64
N LEU A 292 -4.50 -20.65 -2.25
CA LEU A 292 -3.71 -21.63 -1.52
C LEU A 292 -2.56 -20.93 -0.80
N ASP A 293 -2.30 -21.34 0.45
CA ASP A 293 -1.00 -21.08 1.07
C ASP A 293 0.03 -22.08 0.52
N THR A 294 0.90 -21.61 -0.37
CA THR A 294 1.94 -22.42 -1.00
C THR A 294 3.15 -22.61 -0.07
N ARG A 295 3.19 -21.89 1.06
CA ARG A 295 4.25 -21.88 2.06
C ARG A 295 3.66 -21.73 3.46
N PRO A 296 2.88 -22.71 3.93
CA PRO A 296 2.40 -22.67 5.30
C PRO A 296 3.60 -22.63 6.24
N GLY A 297 3.65 -21.56 7.05
CA GLY A 297 4.63 -21.45 8.12
C GLY A 297 4.42 -22.57 9.15
N LYS A 298 5.46 -22.89 9.93
CA LYS A 298 5.34 -23.85 11.04
C LYS A 298 4.28 -23.43 12.06
N ASN A 299 4.09 -22.12 12.21
CA ASN A 299 3.03 -21.54 13.02
C ASN A 299 1.79 -21.35 12.14
N VAL A 300 0.79 -22.20 12.35
CA VAL A 300 -0.51 -22.17 11.63
C VAL A 300 -1.39 -21.01 12.12
N ALA A 301 -0.99 -20.32 13.20
CA ALA A 301 -1.70 -19.15 13.68
C ALA A 301 -1.72 -18.05 12.61
N SER A 302 -2.90 -17.48 12.34
CA SER A 302 -3.08 -16.35 11.42
C SER A 302 -2.33 -15.10 11.88
N THR A 303 -2.11 -14.97 13.19
CA THR A 303 -1.39 -13.86 13.83
C THR A 303 -0.40 -14.34 14.87
N TYR A 304 0.79 -13.74 14.88
CA TYR A 304 1.82 -13.91 15.89
C TYR A 304 1.55 -13.04 17.12
N ASP A 305 1.94 -13.54 18.30
CA ASP A 305 1.93 -12.76 19.53
C ASP A 305 3.06 -11.70 19.50
N THR A 306 2.68 -10.43 19.38
CA THR A 306 3.63 -9.31 19.32
C THR A 306 4.17 -8.90 20.69
N THR A 307 3.66 -9.44 21.79
CA THR A 307 4.16 -9.10 23.13
C THR A 307 5.65 -9.47 23.30
N ILE A 308 6.13 -10.49 22.57
CA ILE A 308 7.54 -10.90 22.56
C ILE A 308 8.48 -9.81 22.04
N LEU A 309 7.95 -8.82 21.31
CA LEU A 309 8.71 -7.68 20.81
C LEU A 309 8.94 -6.62 21.89
N ASN A 310 8.34 -6.78 23.08
CA ASN A 310 8.47 -5.87 24.23
C ASN A 310 8.15 -4.41 23.87
N GLY A 311 7.10 -4.20 23.08
CA GLY A 311 6.68 -2.88 22.61
C GLY A 311 7.54 -2.30 21.49
N TRP A 312 8.50 -3.05 20.96
CA TRP A 312 9.20 -2.65 19.73
C TRP A 312 8.23 -2.53 18.56
N VAL A 313 8.48 -1.55 17.71
CA VAL A 313 7.69 -1.23 16.53
C VAL A 313 8.62 -0.96 15.36
N ASP A 314 8.19 -1.34 14.16
CA ASP A 314 8.96 -1.07 12.95
C ASP A 314 8.68 0.38 12.47
N GLU A 315 9.45 1.34 12.99
CA GLU A 315 9.23 2.78 12.74
C GLU A 315 9.34 3.19 11.27
N MET A 316 10.09 2.41 10.47
CA MET A 316 10.26 2.65 9.03
C MET A 316 9.11 2.07 8.22
N ASP A 317 8.74 0.80 8.46
CA ASP A 317 7.69 0.15 7.68
C ASP A 317 6.28 0.57 8.10
N ARG A 318 6.08 1.08 9.32
CA ARG A 318 4.74 1.54 9.77
C ARG A 318 4.12 2.61 8.87
N PRO A 319 4.80 3.73 8.55
CA PRO A 319 4.27 4.71 7.60
C PRO A 319 4.00 4.13 6.22
N VAL A 320 4.89 3.26 5.71
CA VAL A 320 4.75 2.61 4.41
C VAL A 320 3.51 1.70 4.38
N TYR A 321 3.32 0.89 5.42
CA TYR A 321 2.18 0.00 5.54
C TYR A 321 0.87 0.76 5.75
N ALA A 322 0.87 1.84 6.53
CA ALA A 322 -0.30 2.71 6.68
C ALA A 322 -0.72 3.33 5.33
N GLU A 323 0.26 3.74 4.51
CA GLU A 323 -0.01 4.22 3.16
C GLU A 323 -0.54 3.09 2.25
N ALA A 324 0.01 1.88 2.34
CA ALA A 324 -0.48 0.73 1.60
C ALA A 324 -1.95 0.40 1.95
N ILE A 325 -2.34 0.49 3.23
CA ILE A 325 -3.74 0.36 3.66
C ILE A 325 -4.63 1.41 3.00
N ASN A 326 -4.19 2.67 2.97
CA ASN A 326 -4.96 3.75 2.36
C ASN A 326 -5.14 3.53 0.86
N MET A 327 -4.08 3.13 0.14
CA MET A 327 -4.13 2.81 -1.28
C MET A 327 -5.04 1.61 -1.55
N PHE A 328 -4.92 0.53 -0.75
CA PHE A 328 -5.77 -0.65 -0.87
C PHE A 328 -7.26 -0.29 -0.70
N LYS A 329 -7.60 0.44 0.36
CA LYS A 329 -8.99 0.89 0.60
C LYS A 329 -9.51 1.80 -0.49
N ALA A 330 -8.70 2.73 -0.99
CA ALA A 330 -9.06 3.61 -2.09
C ALA A 330 -9.32 2.81 -3.38
N ASP A 331 -8.52 1.78 -3.66
CA ASP A 331 -8.74 0.90 -4.80
C ASP A 331 -9.99 0.02 -4.60
N LEU A 332 -10.26 -0.50 -3.40
CA LEU A 332 -11.51 -1.22 -3.10
C LEU A 332 -12.73 -0.35 -3.43
N GLU A 333 -12.75 0.90 -2.96
CA GLU A 333 -13.83 1.84 -3.26
C GLU A 333 -13.91 2.14 -4.76
N LYS A 334 -12.78 2.46 -5.39
CA LYS A 334 -12.69 2.81 -6.82
C LYS A 334 -13.20 1.70 -7.73
N PHE A 335 -12.94 0.44 -7.38
CA PHE A 335 -13.33 -0.71 -8.18
C PHE A 335 -14.59 -1.41 -7.68
N GLY A 336 -15.26 -0.85 -6.64
CA GLY A 336 -16.49 -1.41 -6.08
C GLY A 336 -16.31 -2.82 -5.52
N VAL A 337 -15.18 -3.06 -4.85
CA VAL A 337 -14.78 -4.37 -4.32
C VAL A 337 -15.06 -4.44 -2.82
N SER A 338 -15.86 -5.43 -2.43
CA SER A 338 -16.13 -5.86 -1.05
C SER A 338 -16.21 -7.38 -0.99
N HIS A 339 -16.28 -7.99 0.20
CA HIS A 339 -16.48 -9.44 0.27
C HIS A 339 -17.76 -9.89 -0.44
N GLU A 340 -18.84 -9.11 -0.31
CA GLU A 340 -20.12 -9.40 -0.97
C GLU A 340 -19.98 -9.34 -2.50
N SER A 341 -19.33 -8.29 -3.03
CA SER A 341 -19.13 -8.17 -4.48
C SER A 341 -18.16 -9.23 -5.02
N CYS A 342 -17.29 -9.77 -4.16
CA CYS A 342 -16.34 -10.83 -4.50
C CYS A 342 -16.90 -12.25 -4.45
N THR A 343 -18.16 -12.43 -4.04
CA THR A 343 -18.79 -13.76 -3.97
C THR A 343 -18.59 -14.57 -5.26
N ALA A 344 -18.79 -13.96 -6.43
CA ALA A 344 -18.59 -14.63 -7.71
C ALA A 344 -17.13 -15.08 -7.94
N CYS A 345 -16.15 -14.27 -7.55
CA CYS A 345 -14.72 -14.62 -7.63
C CYS A 345 -14.39 -15.79 -6.69
N TYR A 346 -14.96 -15.79 -5.49
CA TYR A 346 -14.76 -16.86 -4.52
C TYR A 346 -15.43 -18.17 -4.94
N GLU A 347 -16.65 -18.11 -5.49
CA GLU A 347 -17.36 -19.25 -6.06
C GLU A 347 -16.61 -19.84 -7.27
N GLU A 348 -16.09 -18.99 -8.17
CA GLU A 348 -15.26 -19.42 -9.30
C GLU A 348 -13.98 -20.13 -8.83
N ALA A 349 -13.38 -19.64 -7.74
CA ALA A 349 -12.24 -20.28 -7.09
C ALA A 349 -12.62 -21.54 -6.27
N GLY A 350 -13.91 -21.88 -6.15
CA GLY A 350 -14.40 -23.00 -5.35
C GLY A 350 -14.14 -22.84 -3.86
N LEU A 351 -14.15 -21.61 -3.35
CA LEU A 351 -14.09 -21.30 -1.93
C LEU A 351 -15.49 -21.29 -1.34
N ASP A 352 -15.66 -21.98 -0.22
CA ASP A 352 -16.87 -21.88 0.59
C ASP A 352 -16.68 -20.76 1.61
N LEU A 353 -17.44 -19.68 1.47
CA LEU A 353 -17.42 -18.54 2.39
C LEU A 353 -18.35 -18.73 3.60
N THR A 354 -19.09 -19.84 3.64
CA THR A 354 -20.06 -20.11 4.72
C THR A 354 -19.43 -20.80 5.94
N SER A 355 -18.16 -21.19 5.85
CA SER A 355 -17.35 -21.78 6.93
C SER A 355 -16.48 -20.75 7.62
#